data_AF-A0A7W1B7S5-F1
#
_entry.id   AF-A0A7W1B7S5-F1
#
_cell.length_a   1.000
_cell.length_b   1.000
_cell.length_c   1.000
_cell.angle_alpha   90.00
_cell.angle_beta   90.00
_cell.angle_gamma   90.00
#
_symmetry.space_group_name_H-M   'P 1'
#
loop_
_entity.id
_entity.type
_entity.pdbx_description
1 polymer ?
#
loop_
_entity_poly.entity_id
_entity_poly.type
_entity_poly.pdbx_seq_one_letter_code
_entity_poly.pdbx_strand_id
1 'polypeptide(L)'
;MERWVLGLLLASGCDRVFAIDEIYLMSDAGADVRSYDRCAPAAEDPLRYAEIANPKTDGAGLSLPWSWDEARVECMRRGMDLAVLNDVRELSSAQIEQRPFWVGLASDGAAWSSVDGCPTATPTAPLAGAQCGYVMSGTTLGATACSGTLSGTAPEDVSLILGALCEAPRP
;
A
#
# COMPACT_ATOMS: atom_id res chain seq x y z
N MET A 1 50.89 -15.43 -21.23
CA MET A 1 51.35 -15.57 -19.83
C MET A 1 50.09 -15.83 -19.00
N GLU A 2 49.77 -17.10 -18.87
CA GLU A 2 48.49 -17.62 -18.36
C GLU A 2 48.49 -17.68 -16.83
N ARG A 3 47.35 -17.39 -16.20
CA ARG A 3 47.12 -17.69 -14.79
C ARG A 3 45.75 -18.32 -14.63
N TRP A 4 45.75 -19.60 -14.27
CA TRP A 4 44.60 -20.34 -13.78
C TRP A 4 44.44 -20.10 -12.28
N VAL A 5 43.20 -19.96 -11.81
CA VAL A 5 42.87 -20.19 -10.40
C VAL A 5 41.66 -21.13 -10.36
N LEU A 6 41.92 -22.37 -9.94
CA LEU A 6 40.91 -23.33 -9.52
C LEU A 6 40.32 -22.87 -8.19
N GLY A 7 39.00 -22.75 -8.12
CA GLY A 7 38.24 -22.70 -6.88
C GLY A 7 37.27 -23.88 -6.83
N LEU A 8 37.66 -24.96 -6.16
CA LEU A 8 36.80 -26.10 -5.85
C LEU A 8 36.14 -25.84 -4.49
N LEU A 9 34.81 -25.71 -4.46
CA LEU A 9 34.04 -25.77 -3.22
C LEU A 9 32.93 -26.81 -3.37
N LEU A 10 33.12 -27.94 -2.71
CA LEU A 10 32.07 -28.92 -2.42
C LEU A 10 31.45 -28.52 -1.07
N ALA A 11 30.17 -28.15 -1.09
CA ALA A 11 29.32 -28.27 0.09
C ALA A 11 27.85 -28.42 -0.34
N SER A 12 27.27 -29.50 0.16
CA SER A 12 25.89 -29.94 0.07
C SER A 12 24.91 -28.97 0.73
N GLY A 13 23.78 -28.69 0.07
CA GLY A 13 22.63 -28.05 0.69
C GLY A 13 21.66 -27.51 -0.35
N CYS A 14 20.39 -27.90 -0.27
CA CYS A 14 19.34 -27.48 -1.19
C CYS A 14 18.98 -26.00 -1.00
N ASP A 15 19.79 -25.08 -1.53
CA ASP A 15 19.37 -23.71 -1.77
C ASP A 15 19.18 -23.53 -3.27
N ARG A 16 17.93 -23.38 -3.72
CA ARG A 16 17.65 -22.83 -5.04
C ARG A 16 17.92 -21.33 -4.98
N VAL A 17 19.20 -20.98 -5.00
CA VAL A 17 19.62 -19.65 -5.41
C VAL A 17 19.37 -19.60 -6.92
N PHE A 18 18.32 -18.89 -7.33
CA PHE A 18 18.21 -18.46 -8.71
C PHE A 18 19.31 -17.40 -8.92
N ALA A 19 20.49 -17.84 -9.31
CA ALA A 19 21.43 -16.94 -9.97
C ALA A 19 20.74 -16.49 -11.26
N ILE A 20 20.46 -15.20 -11.36
CA ILE A 20 20.11 -14.56 -12.62
C ILE A 20 21.41 -14.55 -13.43
N ASP A 21 21.72 -15.68 -14.05
CA ASP A 21 22.81 -15.77 -15.02
C ASP A 21 22.26 -15.18 -16.32
N GLU A 22 22.92 -14.12 -16.78
CA GLU A 22 22.53 -13.24 -17.89
C GLU A 22 21.43 -12.20 -17.58
N ILE A 23 21.86 -11.06 -17.04
CA ILE A 23 21.26 -9.79 -17.47
C ILE A 23 21.64 -9.65 -18.95
N TYR A 24 20.75 -10.07 -19.84
CA TYR A 24 20.87 -9.82 -21.26
C TYR A 24 20.70 -8.30 -21.45
N LEU A 25 21.81 -7.57 -21.43
CA LEU A 25 21.87 -6.18 -21.86
C LEU A 25 21.63 -6.17 -23.36
N MET A 26 20.35 -6.17 -23.75
CA MET A 26 19.93 -5.76 -25.09
C MET A 26 20.25 -4.27 -25.24
N SER A 27 21.50 -3.95 -25.60
CA SER A 27 21.78 -2.70 -26.30
C SER A 27 21.23 -2.83 -27.71
N ASP A 28 20.57 -1.78 -28.17
CA ASP A 28 20.14 -1.55 -29.56
C ASP A 28 18.82 -2.18 -30.01
N ALA A 29 17.75 -1.81 -29.33
CA ALA A 29 16.56 -1.34 -30.03
C ALA A 29 16.18 -0.01 -29.39
N GLY A 30 15.91 1.02 -30.20
CA GLY A 30 15.40 2.31 -29.78
C GLY A 30 13.98 2.22 -29.22
N ALA A 31 13.79 1.42 -28.18
CA ALA A 31 12.67 1.57 -27.28
C ALA A 31 12.89 2.89 -26.56
N ASP A 32 12.02 3.85 -26.87
CA ASP A 32 11.73 4.98 -26.00
C ASP A 32 11.61 4.42 -24.57
N VAL A 33 12.68 4.54 -23.78
CA VAL A 33 12.62 4.37 -22.33
C VAL A 33 11.80 5.56 -21.89
N ARG A 34 10.48 5.44 -22.04
CA ARG A 34 9.53 6.32 -21.41
C ARG A 34 9.95 6.34 -19.96
N SER A 35 10.45 7.50 -19.53
CA SER A 35 10.88 7.76 -18.17
C SER A 35 9.92 7.04 -17.26
N TYR A 36 10.43 6.06 -16.53
CA TYR A 36 9.65 5.26 -15.63
C TYR A 36 9.12 6.19 -14.53
N ASP A 37 7.90 6.67 -14.70
CA ASP A 37 7.26 7.53 -13.72
C ASP A 37 6.42 6.66 -12.79
N ARG A 38 7.04 6.24 -11.68
CA ARG A 38 6.39 5.50 -10.60
C ARG A 38 5.10 6.16 -10.14
N CYS A 39 5.02 7.49 -10.23
CA CYS A 39 3.89 8.26 -9.72
C CYS A 39 2.86 8.61 -10.80
N ALA A 40 3.08 8.17 -12.04
CA ALA A 40 2.08 8.32 -13.08
C ALA A 40 0.75 7.69 -12.63
N PRO A 41 -0.40 8.34 -12.92
CA PRO A 41 -1.69 7.71 -12.76
C PRO A 41 -1.67 6.39 -13.52
N ALA A 42 -2.05 5.28 -12.90
CA ALA A 42 -2.07 4.03 -13.65
C ALA A 42 -3.18 4.10 -14.72
N ALA A 43 -2.94 3.40 -15.83
CA ALA A 43 -4.03 3.07 -16.74
C ALA A 43 -5.15 2.35 -15.97
N GLU A 44 -6.40 2.48 -16.42
CA GLU A 44 -7.51 1.77 -15.80
C GLU A 44 -7.26 0.25 -15.85
N ASP A 45 -6.86 -0.30 -14.71
CA ASP A 45 -6.62 -1.73 -14.50
C ASP A 45 -7.61 -2.21 -13.43
N PRO A 46 -8.60 -3.05 -13.79
CA PRO A 46 -9.61 -3.52 -12.87
C PRO A 46 -9.05 -4.45 -11.77
N LEU A 47 -7.81 -4.93 -11.90
CA LEU A 47 -7.14 -5.75 -10.88
C LEU A 47 -6.16 -4.95 -10.02
N ARG A 48 -6.06 -3.63 -10.23
CA ARG A 48 -5.14 -2.78 -9.49
C ARG A 48 -5.46 -2.74 -8.01
N TYR A 49 -6.75 -2.60 -7.67
CA TYR A 49 -7.20 -2.41 -6.31
C TYR A 49 -7.90 -3.64 -5.77
N ALA A 50 -7.67 -3.94 -4.49
CA ALA A 50 -8.37 -4.97 -3.76
C ALA A 50 -8.83 -4.43 -2.41
N GLU A 51 -10.13 -4.49 -2.14
CA GLU A 51 -10.66 -4.20 -0.81
C GLU A 51 -10.53 -5.43 0.08
N ILE A 52 -9.89 -5.26 1.24
CA ILE A 52 -9.72 -6.29 2.24
C ILE A 52 -10.52 -5.91 3.48
N ALA A 53 -11.46 -6.77 3.87
CA ALA A 53 -12.22 -6.61 5.11
C ALA A 53 -11.31 -6.78 6.34
N ASN A 54 -11.59 -6.00 7.38
CA ASN A 54 -10.94 -6.10 8.68
C ASN A 54 -11.11 -7.53 9.23
N PRO A 55 -10.01 -8.30 9.38
CA PRO A 55 -10.07 -9.69 9.81
C PRO A 55 -10.19 -9.85 11.34
N LYS A 56 -10.09 -8.76 12.10
CA LYS A 56 -9.98 -8.79 13.55
C LYS A 56 -11.38 -8.78 14.16
N THR A 57 -11.72 -9.86 14.86
CA THR A 57 -12.99 -9.98 15.58
C THR A 57 -12.77 -10.44 17.01
N ASP A 58 -13.73 -10.16 17.89
CA ASP A 58 -13.79 -10.77 19.21
C ASP A 58 -14.29 -12.23 19.14
N GLY A 59 -14.39 -12.88 20.31
CA GLY A 59 -14.89 -14.25 20.40
C GLY A 59 -16.38 -14.42 20.03
N ALA A 60 -17.12 -13.32 19.86
CA ALA A 60 -18.52 -13.29 19.44
C ALA A 60 -18.68 -12.93 17.94
N GLY A 61 -17.58 -12.65 17.23
CA GLY A 61 -17.59 -12.27 15.83
C GLY A 61 -17.81 -10.78 15.56
N LEU A 62 -17.72 -9.92 16.57
CA LEU A 62 -17.79 -8.46 16.40
C LEU A 62 -16.43 -7.93 15.96
N SER A 63 -16.40 -7.03 14.98
CA SER A 63 -15.15 -6.40 14.51
C SER A 63 -14.46 -5.63 15.63
N LEU A 64 -13.13 -5.78 15.71
CA LEU A 64 -12.26 -5.07 16.64
C LEU A 64 -11.46 -3.97 15.91
N PRO A 65 -10.91 -2.97 16.64
CA PRO A 65 -10.06 -1.96 16.04
C PRO A 65 -8.86 -2.57 15.31
N TRP A 66 -8.76 -2.25 14.02
CA TRP A 66 -7.67 -2.68 13.13
C TRP A 66 -6.81 -1.48 12.77
N SER A 67 -5.56 -1.51 13.22
CA SER A 67 -4.67 -0.38 13.04
C SER A 67 -4.24 -0.24 11.58
N TRP A 68 -3.77 0.96 11.23
CA TRP A 68 -3.26 1.23 9.89
C TRP A 68 -2.06 0.34 9.54
N ASP A 69 -1.15 0.10 10.50
CA ASP A 69 0.00 -0.78 10.30
C ASP A 69 -0.42 -2.24 10.13
N GLU A 70 -1.38 -2.72 10.91
CA GLU A 70 -1.94 -4.07 10.77
C GLU A 70 -2.58 -4.24 9.38
N ALA A 71 -3.27 -3.21 8.88
CA ALA A 71 -3.84 -3.20 7.55
C ALA A 71 -2.79 -3.21 6.44
N ARG A 72 -1.74 -2.42 6.60
CA ARG A 72 -0.61 -2.41 5.67
C ARG A 72 0.07 -3.76 5.56
N VAL A 73 0.34 -4.40 6.70
CA VAL A 73 0.93 -5.74 6.74
C VAL A 73 0.05 -6.77 6.01
N GLU A 74 -1.27 -6.68 6.13
CA GLU A 74 -2.18 -7.59 5.43
C GLU A 74 -2.17 -7.37 3.90
N CYS A 75 -2.07 -6.12 3.42
CA CYS A 75 -1.85 -5.84 2.00
C CYS A 75 -0.50 -6.42 1.52
N MET A 76 0.58 -6.20 2.29
CA MET A 76 1.92 -6.72 1.97
C MET A 76 1.98 -8.23 1.90
N ARG A 77 1.24 -8.93 2.77
CA ARG A 77 1.14 -10.40 2.75
C ARG A 77 0.54 -10.93 1.44
N ARG A 78 -0.18 -10.09 0.70
CA ARG A 78 -0.81 -10.42 -0.60
C ARG A 78 0.02 -9.96 -1.80
N GLY A 79 1.23 -9.44 -1.58
CA GLY A 79 2.07 -8.87 -2.63
C GLY A 79 1.62 -7.48 -3.10
N MET A 80 0.87 -6.76 -2.27
CA MET A 80 0.33 -5.42 -2.51
C MET A 80 0.87 -4.44 -1.45
N ASP A 81 0.49 -3.16 -1.48
CA ASP A 81 0.62 -2.24 -0.34
C ASP A 81 -0.71 -1.50 -0.15
N LEU A 82 -0.85 -0.68 0.89
CA LEU A 82 -2.02 0.20 1.02
C LEU A 82 -2.08 1.14 -0.18
N ALA A 83 -3.27 1.28 -0.77
CA ALA A 83 -3.48 2.06 -1.97
C ALA A 83 -3.20 3.54 -1.76
N VAL A 84 -2.38 4.13 -2.62
CA VAL A 84 -2.16 5.57 -2.72
C VAL A 84 -3.02 6.10 -3.85
N LEU A 85 -3.93 7.01 -3.52
CA LEU A 85 -4.93 7.56 -4.44
C LEU A 85 -4.46 8.94 -4.91
N ASN A 86 -3.81 8.97 -6.08
CA ASN A 86 -3.14 10.15 -6.60
C ASN A 86 -4.13 11.19 -7.13
N ASP A 87 -5.32 10.77 -7.55
CA ASP A 87 -6.37 11.66 -8.00
C ASP A 87 -7.80 11.17 -7.64
N VAL A 88 -8.78 12.05 -7.80
CA VAL A 88 -10.19 11.76 -7.49
C VAL A 88 -10.82 10.68 -8.40
N ARG A 89 -10.23 10.43 -9.58
CA ARG A 89 -10.72 9.39 -10.50
C ARG A 89 -10.32 8.01 -9.99
N GLU A 90 -9.13 7.86 -9.41
CA GLU A 90 -8.71 6.63 -8.73
C GLU A 90 -9.66 6.28 -7.57
N LEU A 91 -10.08 7.28 -6.79
CA LEU A 91 -11.13 7.12 -5.76
C LEU A 91 -12.47 6.64 -6.34
N SER A 92 -12.87 7.13 -7.51
CA SER A 92 -14.15 6.77 -8.14
C SER A 92 -14.14 5.43 -8.88
N SER A 93 -12.99 5.01 -9.39
CA SER A 93 -12.84 3.81 -10.23
C SER A 93 -12.67 2.52 -9.43
N ALA A 94 -12.22 2.63 -8.18
CA ALA A 94 -11.98 1.47 -7.32
C ALA A 94 -13.26 0.74 -6.87
N GLN A 95 -14.47 1.19 -7.26
CA GLN A 95 -15.78 0.55 -6.98
C GLN A 95 -15.94 0.05 -5.53
N ILE A 96 -15.42 0.83 -4.59
CA ILE A 96 -15.19 0.38 -3.22
C ILE A 96 -16.52 0.35 -2.47
N GLU A 97 -16.71 -0.65 -1.60
CA GLU A 97 -17.89 -0.72 -0.76
C GLU A 97 -18.05 0.57 0.08
N GLN A 98 -19.29 0.89 0.45
CA GLN A 98 -19.64 2.08 1.23
C GLN A 98 -19.29 1.90 2.73
N ARG A 99 -18.07 1.47 3.04
CA ARG A 99 -17.58 1.27 4.40
C ARG A 99 -16.24 1.98 4.60
N PRO A 100 -15.87 2.38 5.83
CA PRO A 100 -14.60 3.05 6.04
C PRO A 100 -13.42 2.09 5.84
N PHE A 101 -12.43 2.49 5.04
CA PHE A 101 -11.22 1.70 4.79
C PHE A 101 -9.95 2.52 4.85
N TRP A 102 -8.85 1.86 5.25
CA TRP A 102 -7.52 2.44 5.25
C TRP A 102 -6.96 2.64 3.84
N VAL A 103 -6.21 3.72 3.66
CA VAL A 103 -5.41 4.02 2.45
C VAL A 103 -3.97 4.33 2.83
N GLY A 104 -3.07 4.34 1.87
CA GLY A 104 -1.63 4.44 2.04
C GLY A 104 -1.12 5.82 2.42
N LEU A 105 -1.80 6.54 3.32
CA LEU A 105 -1.46 7.87 3.79
C LEU A 105 -1.19 7.88 5.30
N ALA A 106 -0.07 8.47 5.69
CA ALA A 106 0.26 8.70 7.09
C ALA A 106 0.90 10.09 7.27
N SER A 107 0.68 10.69 8.44
CA SER A 107 1.31 11.93 8.84
C SER A 107 1.95 11.78 10.22
N ASP A 108 3.12 12.39 10.37
CA ASP A 108 3.83 12.55 11.64
C ASP A 108 3.35 13.77 12.45
N GLY A 109 2.32 14.47 11.96
CA GLY A 109 1.80 15.71 12.53
C GLY A 109 2.42 16.98 11.93
N ALA A 110 3.39 16.85 11.02
CA ALA A 110 3.97 17.98 10.28
C ALA A 110 3.66 17.88 8.77
N ALA A 111 3.76 16.69 8.19
CA ALA A 111 3.52 16.48 6.76
C ALA A 111 2.80 15.15 6.51
N TRP A 112 2.06 15.09 5.41
CA TRP A 112 1.54 13.83 4.89
C TRP A 112 2.60 13.14 4.04
N SER A 113 2.66 11.82 4.16
CA SER A 113 3.49 10.93 3.37
C SER A 113 2.65 9.76 2.87
N SER A 114 2.94 9.31 1.66
CA SER A 114 2.36 8.11 1.07
C SER A 114 3.30 6.93 1.24
N VAL A 115 2.75 5.72 1.25
CA VAL A 115 3.54 4.48 1.40
C VAL A 115 4.46 4.19 0.20
N ASP A 116 4.11 4.70 -0.98
CA ASP A 116 4.87 4.54 -2.23
C ASP A 116 5.84 5.71 -2.50
N GLY A 117 5.78 6.77 -1.67
CA GLY A 117 6.56 7.99 -1.81
C GLY A 117 6.07 8.96 -2.89
N CYS A 118 4.93 8.69 -3.52
CA CYS A 118 4.35 9.52 -4.57
C CYS A 118 3.51 10.68 -4.02
N PRO A 119 3.45 11.83 -4.71
CA PRO A 119 2.52 12.91 -4.37
C PRO A 119 1.07 12.42 -4.46
N THR A 120 0.25 12.79 -3.49
CA THR A 120 -1.12 12.27 -3.31
C THR A 120 -2.08 13.40 -2.92
N ALA A 121 -3.37 13.19 -3.18
CA ALA A 121 -4.41 13.98 -2.54
C ALA A 121 -4.34 13.77 -1.02
N THR A 122 -4.44 14.85 -0.24
CA THR A 122 -4.41 14.81 1.22
C THR A 122 -5.77 15.25 1.78
N PRO A 123 -6.26 14.64 2.88
CA PRO A 123 -7.60 14.88 3.41
C PRO A 123 -7.78 16.31 3.93
N THR A 124 -6.78 16.82 4.66
CA THR A 124 -6.74 18.15 5.30
C THR A 124 -5.28 18.47 5.69
N ALA A 125 -5.00 19.68 6.18
CA ALA A 125 -3.72 19.97 6.83
C ALA A 125 -3.50 18.99 8.02
N PRO A 126 -2.29 18.45 8.23
CA PRO A 126 -1.97 17.62 9.38
C PRO A 126 -2.36 18.29 10.69
N LEU A 127 -3.04 17.56 11.57
CA LEU A 127 -3.23 17.99 12.96
C LEU A 127 -2.03 17.54 13.80
N ALA A 128 -1.87 18.10 15.01
CA ALA A 128 -0.81 17.68 15.90
C ALA A 128 -0.94 16.19 16.28
N GLY A 129 0.14 15.43 16.13
CA GLY A 129 0.21 14.00 16.42
C GLY A 129 0.14 13.13 15.17
N ALA A 130 0.49 11.84 15.33
CA ALA A 130 0.48 10.90 14.22
C ALA A 130 -0.95 10.60 13.75
N GLN A 131 -1.19 10.71 12.45
CA GLN A 131 -2.49 10.47 11.84
C GLN A 131 -2.37 9.55 10.63
N CYS A 132 -3.42 8.79 10.35
CA CYS A 132 -3.51 7.91 9.20
C CYS A 132 -4.74 8.25 8.38
N GLY A 133 -4.59 8.18 7.06
CA GLY A 133 -5.63 8.49 6.11
C GLY A 133 -6.55 7.30 5.88
N TYR A 134 -7.84 7.60 5.79
CA TYR A 134 -8.88 6.63 5.46
C TYR A 134 -9.87 7.25 4.47
N VAL A 135 -10.71 6.42 3.86
CA VAL A 135 -11.88 6.88 3.11
C VAL A 135 -13.11 6.43 3.89
N MET A 136 -14.05 7.34 4.16
CA MET A 136 -15.23 7.03 4.99
C MET A 136 -16.35 6.35 4.21
N SER A 137 -16.69 6.93 3.05
CA SER A 137 -17.66 6.45 2.08
C SER A 137 -17.49 7.22 0.77
N GLY A 138 -17.68 6.54 -0.36
CA GLY A 138 -17.47 7.14 -1.68
C GLY A 138 -16.04 7.64 -1.86
N THR A 139 -15.88 8.95 -2.13
CA THR A 139 -14.59 9.57 -2.46
C THR A 139 -14.03 10.51 -1.38
N THR A 140 -14.59 10.46 -0.15
CA THR A 140 -14.19 11.38 0.93
C THR A 140 -13.00 10.83 1.70
N LEU A 141 -11.82 11.43 1.49
CA LEU A 141 -10.62 11.20 2.31
C LEU A 141 -10.76 11.89 3.66
N GLY A 142 -10.42 11.18 4.73
CA GLY A 142 -10.36 11.69 6.10
C GLY A 142 -9.05 11.32 6.80
N ALA A 143 -8.84 11.87 7.99
CA ALA A 143 -7.70 11.57 8.86
C ALA A 143 -8.19 11.19 10.26
N THR A 144 -7.56 10.18 10.87
CA THR A 144 -7.84 9.78 12.26
C THR A 144 -6.56 9.25 12.91
N ALA A 145 -6.62 8.93 14.21
CA ALA A 145 -5.58 8.16 14.87
C ALA A 145 -5.41 6.79 14.18
N CYS A 146 -4.17 6.33 14.05
CA CYS A 146 -3.82 5.09 13.35
C CYS A 146 -4.31 3.79 14.04
N SER A 147 -5.09 3.89 15.11
CA SER A 147 -5.57 2.77 15.94
C SER A 147 -6.73 1.98 15.34
N GLY A 148 -7.44 2.51 14.33
CA GLY A 148 -8.62 1.85 13.74
C GLY A 148 -9.96 2.29 14.33
N THR A 149 -9.94 3.27 15.23
CA THR A 149 -11.14 3.87 15.82
C THR A 149 -11.41 5.25 15.21
N LEU A 150 -12.64 5.48 14.79
CA LEU A 150 -13.17 6.78 14.41
C LEU A 150 -13.93 7.34 15.61
N SER A 151 -13.41 8.42 16.19
CA SER A 151 -14.11 9.13 17.26
C SER A 151 -15.15 10.07 16.68
N GLY A 152 -16.43 9.87 17.02
CA GLY A 152 -17.49 10.84 16.81
C GLY A 152 -17.44 12.01 17.80
N THR A 153 -18.42 12.90 17.71
CA THR A 153 -18.56 14.04 18.64
C THR A 153 -19.08 13.64 20.03
N ALA A 154 -19.63 12.42 20.16
CA ALA A 154 -20.12 11.85 21.42
C ALA A 154 -19.26 10.65 21.84
N PRO A 155 -19.07 10.41 23.15
CA PRO A 155 -18.24 9.30 23.68
C PRO A 155 -18.75 7.90 23.27
N GLU A 156 -20.07 7.75 23.08
CA GLU A 156 -20.70 6.51 22.63
C GLU A 156 -20.56 6.24 21.12
N ASP A 157 -20.19 7.23 20.30
CA ASP A 157 -20.10 7.12 18.84
C ASP A 157 -18.67 6.73 18.39
N VAL A 158 -18.20 5.57 18.83
CA VAL A 158 -16.95 4.99 18.31
C VAL A 158 -17.27 4.10 17.12
N SER A 159 -16.99 4.60 15.92
CA SER A 159 -17.03 3.82 14.69
C SER A 159 -15.67 3.16 14.44
N LEU A 160 -15.64 2.09 13.63
CA LEU A 160 -14.38 1.40 13.28
C LEU A 160 -14.04 1.60 11.81
N ILE A 161 -12.74 1.53 11.51
CA ILE A 161 -12.30 1.23 10.16
C ILE A 161 -12.53 -0.26 9.89
N LEU A 162 -13.29 -0.57 8.84
CA LEU A 162 -13.81 -1.90 8.55
C LEU A 162 -13.08 -2.59 7.40
N GLY A 163 -12.17 -1.90 6.73
CA GLY A 163 -11.41 -2.46 5.63
C GLY A 163 -10.11 -1.72 5.34
N ALA A 164 -9.45 -2.17 4.29
CA ALA A 164 -8.25 -1.56 3.72
C ALA A 164 -8.36 -1.67 2.20
N LEU A 165 -8.00 -0.59 1.51
CA LEU A 165 -7.80 -0.64 0.07
C LEU A 165 -6.33 -0.96 -0.18
N CYS A 166 -6.06 -2.09 -0.79
CA CYS A 166 -4.72 -2.46 -1.23
C CYS A 166 -4.55 -2.13 -2.71
N GLU A 167 -3.36 -1.73 -3.13
CA GLU A 167 -3.00 -1.61 -4.55
C GLU A 167 -1.82 -2.51 -4.91
N ALA A 168 -1.87 -3.07 -6.11
CA ALA A 168 -0.74 -3.78 -6.69
C ALA A 168 0.44 -2.79 -6.88
N PRO A 169 1.70 -3.27 -6.76
CA PRO A 169 2.86 -2.43 -7.00
C PRO A 169 2.74 -1.72 -8.34
N ARG A 170 2.97 -0.42 -8.36
CA ARG A 170 3.00 0.34 -9.61
C ARG A 170 4.12 -0.28 -10.46
N PRO A 171 3.82 -0.71 -11.70
CA PRO A 171 4.83 -1.22 -12.62
C PRO A 171 5.88 -0.18 -12.79
#